data_AF-E9GIL2-F1
#
_entry.id   AF-E9GIL2-F1
#
_cell.length_a   1.000
_cell.length_b   1.000
_cell.length_c   1.000
_cell.angle_alpha   90.00
_cell.angle_beta   90.00
_cell.angle_gamma   90.00
#
_symmetry.space_group_name_H-M   'P 1'
#
loop_
_entity.id
_entity.type
_entity.pdbx_description
1 polymer ?
#
loop_
_entity_poly.entity_id
_entity_poly.type
_entity_poly.pdbx_seq_one_letter_code
_entity_poly.pdbx_strand_id
1 'polypeptide(L)'
;MMASVGRVLGRGAFASVFVGKWRNIDVAVKRIQLHDLLTDREEMAMKDLEHPNVIKLLAFEEDCDFKYLILELSLGTVVRRLL
;
A
#
# COMPACT_ATOMS: atom_id res chain seq x y z
N MET A 1 -13.28 2.19 7.28
CA MET A 1 -13.33 1.09 8.29
C MET A 1 -12.89 -0.21 7.64
N MET A 2 -11.60 -0.50 7.72
CA MET A 2 -11.01 -1.74 7.23
C MET A 2 -11.43 -2.91 8.12
N ALA A 3 -11.92 -4.00 7.51
CA ALA A 3 -12.27 -5.21 8.23
C ALA A 3 -11.01 -6.08 8.37
N SER A 4 -10.31 -5.93 9.49
CA SER A 4 -9.14 -6.71 9.93
C SER A 4 -7.84 -6.54 9.12
N VAL A 5 -6.72 -6.36 9.83
CA VAL A 5 -5.37 -6.47 9.28
C VAL A 5 -4.98 -7.94 9.30
N GLY A 6 -4.99 -8.57 8.12
CA GLY A 6 -4.71 -9.98 7.93
C GLY A 6 -3.21 -10.32 7.84
N ARG A 7 -2.92 -11.48 7.24
CA ARG A 7 -1.56 -12.01 7.02
C ARG A 7 -0.67 -10.98 6.31
N VAL A 8 0.59 -10.87 6.74
CA VAL A 8 1.61 -10.05 6.06
C VAL A 8 1.90 -10.65 4.68
N LEU A 9 1.75 -9.83 3.64
CA LEU A 9 2.11 -10.15 2.25
C LEU A 9 3.57 -9.81 1.97
N GLY A 10 4.10 -8.76 2.60
CA GLY A 10 5.50 -8.36 2.44
C GLY A 10 5.91 -7.30 3.45
N ARG A 11 7.20 -7.22 3.73
CA ARG A 11 7.82 -6.15 4.53
C ARG A 11 8.93 -5.52 3.70
N GLY A 12 8.85 -4.22 3.49
CA GLY A 12 9.96 -3.39 3.01
C GLY A 12 10.62 -2.65 4.17
N ALA A 13 11.65 -1.86 3.86
CA ALA A 13 12.38 -1.07 4.85
C ALA A 13 11.48 -0.06 5.60
N PHE A 14 10.55 0.57 4.89
CA PHE A 14 9.71 1.67 5.42
C PHE A 14 8.20 1.40 5.30
N ALA A 15 7.81 0.19 4.90
CA ALA A 15 6.41 -0.17 4.69
C ALA A 15 6.15 -1.65 4.93
N SER A 16 4.96 -1.96 5.46
CA SER A 16 4.48 -3.34 5.55
C SER A 16 3.19 -3.49 4.76
N VAL A 17 3.07 -4.59 4.01
CA VAL A 17 1.88 -4.91 3.22
C VAL A 17 1.15 -6.08 3.86
N PHE A 18 -0.16 -5.93 4.04
CA PHE A 18 -1.05 -6.90 4.67
C PHE A 18 -2.18 -7.27 3.71
N VAL A 19 -2.73 -8.48 3.84
CA VAL A 19 -4.07 -8.75 3.31
C VAL A 19 -5.08 -8.00 4.17
N GLY A 20 -6.06 -7.36 3.55
CA GLY A 20 -7.21 -6.79 4.25
C GLY A 20 -8.50 -7.05 3.48
N LYS A 21 -9.62 -6.62 4.07
CA LYS A 21 -10.91 -6.54 3.38
C LYS A 21 -11.41 -5.11 3.31
N TRP A 22 -11.82 -4.69 2.12
CA TRP A 22 -12.48 -3.42 1.87
C TRP A 22 -13.73 -3.66 1.03
N ARG A 23 -14.90 -3.18 1.48
CA ARG A 23 -16.18 -3.41 0.78
C ARG A 23 -16.42 -4.88 0.37
N ASN A 24 -16.04 -5.82 1.23
CA ASN A 24 -16.15 -7.27 1.03
C ASN A 24 -15.29 -7.85 -0.13
N ILE A 25 -14.33 -7.07 -0.66
CA ILE A 25 -13.29 -7.57 -1.56
C ILE A 25 -11.95 -7.67 -0.82
N ASP A 26 -11.16 -8.69 -1.17
CA ASP A 26 -9.80 -8.84 -0.65
C ASP A 26 -8.89 -7.79 -1.29
N VAL A 27 -8.09 -7.13 -0.45
CA VAL A 27 -7.22 -6.00 -0.83
C VAL A 27 -5.83 -6.17 -0.25
N ALA A 28 -4.85 -5.50 -0.85
CA ALA A 28 -3.54 -5.30 -0.26
C ALA A 28 -3.51 -3.95 0.49
N VAL A 29 -3.07 -3.97 1.74
CA VAL A 29 -2.98 -2.78 2.59
C VAL A 29 -1.52 -2.45 2.82
N LYS A 30 -1.02 -1.40 2.20
CA LYS A 30 0.35 -0.92 2.43
C LYS A 30 0.33 0.14 3.54
N ARG A 31 0.85 -0.23 4.72
CA ARG A 31 1.05 0.67 5.86
C ARG A 31 2.43 1.31 5.78
N ILE A 32 2.47 2.63 5.80
CA ILE A 32 3.67 3.46 5.72
C ILE A 32 3.73 4.32 6.99
N GLN A 33 4.90 4.47 7.59
CA GLN A 33 5.09 5.34 8.74
C GLN A 33 5.13 6.81 8.30
N LEU A 34 4.34 7.68 8.94
CA LEU A 34 4.29 9.11 8.62
C LEU A 34 5.60 9.83 8.91
N HIS A 35 6.33 9.40 9.96
CA HIS A 35 7.64 9.99 10.28
C HIS A 35 8.68 9.76 9.16
N ASP A 36 8.54 8.67 8.39
CA ASP A 36 9.39 8.38 7.23
C ASP A 36 8.97 9.17 5.98
N LEU A 37 7.72 9.65 5.91
CA LEU A 37 7.18 10.45 4.80
C LEU A 37 7.65 11.91 4.82
N LEU A 38 8.37 12.34 5.86
CA LEU A 38 8.84 13.72 6.07
C LEU A 38 9.85 14.23 5.03
N THR A 39 10.17 13.45 4.00
CA THR A 39 10.93 13.97 2.86
C THR A 39 9.93 14.34 1.77
N ASP A 40 9.62 15.64 1.62
CA ASP A 40 8.68 16.26 0.65
C ASP A 40 8.65 15.65 -0.77
N ARG A 41 9.70 14.93 -1.18
CA ARG A 41 9.79 14.21 -2.45
C ARG A 41 8.84 13.01 -2.56
N GLU A 42 8.59 12.26 -1.48
CA GLU A 42 7.79 11.02 -1.58
C GLU A 42 6.29 11.32 -1.67
N GLU A 43 5.81 12.36 -0.99
CA GLU A 43 4.40 12.75 -1.05
C GLU A 43 4.00 13.23 -2.46
N MET A 44 4.92 13.94 -3.12
CA MET A 44 4.73 14.41 -4.50
C MET A 44 4.77 13.25 -5.51
N ALA A 45 5.66 12.27 -5.30
CA ALA A 45 5.74 11.08 -6.15
C ALA A 45 4.49 10.17 -6.05
N MET A 46 3.80 10.16 -4.90
CA MET A 46 2.57 9.37 -4.72
C MET A 46 1.35 9.95 -5.43
N LYS A 47 1.31 11.27 -5.69
CA LYS A 47 0.19 11.91 -6.41
C LYS A 47 0.17 11.59 -7.91
N ASP A 48 1.32 11.26 -8.49
CA ASP A 48 1.47 11.05 -9.94
C ASP A 48 1.44 9.57 -10.39
N LEU A 49 1.13 8.64 -9.49
CA LEU A 49 1.10 7.20 -9.77
C LEU A 49 -0.24 6.73 -10.36
N GLU A 50 -0.63 7.33 -11.49
CA GLU A 50 -1.79 6.86 -12.28
C GLU A 50 -1.29 6.33 -13.63
N HIS A 51 -0.82 5.07 -13.64
CA HIS A 51 -0.34 4.39 -14.84
C HIS A 51 -0.97 3.00 -14.96
N PRO A 52 -1.37 2.54 -16.16
CA PRO A 52 -2.06 1.26 -16.37
C PRO A 52 -1.29 0.00 -15.90
N ASN A 53 0.01 0.10 -15.66
CA ASN A 53 0.86 -0.97 -15.11
C ASN A 53 1.18 -0.81 -13.61
N VAL A 54 0.53 0.13 -12.93
CA VAL A 54 0.70 0.39 -11.49
C VAL A 54 -0.54 -0.14 -10.77
N ILE A 55 -0.32 -0.80 -9.62
CA ILE A 55 -1.42 -1.34 -8.82
C ILE A 55 -2.38 -0.21 -8.46
N LYS A 56 -3.67 -0.41 -8.77
CA LYS A 56 -4.70 0.59 -8.57
C LYS A 56 -4.89 0.91 -7.08
N LEU A 57 -4.77 2.19 -6.75
CA LEU A 57 -5.17 2.73 -5.45
C LEU A 57 -6.69 2.83 -5.42
N LEU A 58 -7.32 2.07 -4.53
CA LEU A 58 -8.78 2.06 -4.34
C LEU A 58 -9.21 3.15 -3.37
N ALA A 59 -8.42 3.33 -2.30
CA ALA A 59 -8.63 4.31 -1.26
C ALA A 59 -7.35 4.50 -0.45
N PHE A 60 -7.32 5.53 0.40
CA PHE A 60 -6.33 5.66 1.45
C PHE A 60 -7.00 6.07 2.75
N GLU A 61 -6.42 5.65 3.87
CA GLU A 61 -6.77 6.10 5.22
C GLU A 61 -5.48 6.60 5.90
N GLU A 62 -5.60 7.52 6.86
CA GLU A 62 -4.45 8.09 7.57
C GLU A 62 -4.80 8.24 9.05
N ASP A 63 -3.87 7.91 9.93
CA ASP A 63 -3.92 8.18 11.36
C ASP A 63 -2.71 9.05 11.79
N CYS A 64 -2.50 9.26 13.09
CA CYS A 64 -1.42 10.14 13.57
C CYS A 64 -0.01 9.59 13.29
N ASP A 65 0.14 8.28 13.07
CA ASP A 65 1.42 7.59 12.97
C ASP A 65 1.65 6.94 11.60
N PHE A 66 0.57 6.60 10.88
CA PHE A 66 0.60 5.80 9.68
C PHE A 66 -0.35 6.29 8.58
N LYS A 67 0.11 6.09 7.34
CA LYS A 67 -0.71 6.15 6.12
C LYS A 67 -0.98 4.74 5.59
N TYR A 68 -2.23 4.45 5.29
CA TYR A 68 -2.69 3.17 4.77
C TYR A 68 -3.16 3.33 3.34
N LEU A 69 -2.45 2.71 2.40
CA LEU A 69 -2.87 2.64 1.00
C LEU A 69 -3.65 1.35 0.78
N ILE A 70 -4.89 1.48 0.35
CA ILE A 70 -5.80 0.37 0.04
C ILE A 70 -5.68 0.10 -1.45
N LEU A 71 -5.03 -0.99 -1.78
CA LEU A 71 -4.63 -1.37 -3.13
C LEU A 71 -5.42 -2.59 -3.58
N GLU A 72 -5.67 -2.69 -4.88
CA GLU A 72 -6.17 -3.93 -5.47
C GLU A 72 -5.22 -5.09 -5.16
N LEU A 73 -5.77 -6.22 -4.70
CA LEU A 73 -4.97 -7.41 -4.42
C LEU A 73 -4.58 -8.10 -5.73
N SER A 74 -3.34 -7.91 -6.16
CA SER A 74 -2.77 -8.68 -7.26
C SER A 74 -2.03 -9.92 -6.74
N LEU A 75 -2.17 -11.05 -7.43
CA LEU A 75 -1.44 -12.30 -7.15
C LEU A 75 0.07 -12.22 -7.48
N GLY A 76 0.53 -11.11 -8.08
CA GLY A 76 1.90 -10.96 -8.59
C GLY A 76 2.65 -9.75 -8.04
N THR A 77 3.89 -9.98 -7.58
CA THR A 77 4.89 -8.93 -7.33
C THR A 77 5.81 -8.81 -8.55
N VAL A 78 6.03 -7.60 -9.06
CA VAL A 78 6.95 -7.31 -10.20
C VAL A 78 8.45 -7.59 -9.89
N VAL A 79 8.79 -8.01 -8.67
CA VAL A 79 10.18 -8.33 -8.25
C VAL A 79 10.57 -9.79 -8.53
N ARG A 80 9.69 -10.62 -9.09
CA ARG A 80 10.11 -11.90 -9.70
C ARG A 80 10.54 -11.70 -11.16
N ARG A 81 11.58 -10.90 -11.38
CA ARG A 81 12.46 -11.10 -12.54
C ARG A 81 13.90 -11.07 -12.06
N LEU A 82 14.30 -12.21 -11.48
CA LEU A 82 15.68 -12.66 -11.61
C LEU A 82 15.91 -12.86 -13.11
N LEU A 83 16.63 -11.93 -13.73
CA LEU A 83 17.60 -12.21 -14.77
C LEU A 83 18.83 -11.37 -14.46
#